data_AF-A0A8X7NAI3-F1
#
_entry.id   AF-A0A8X7NAI3-F1
#
_cell.length_a   1.000
_cell.length_b   1.000
_cell.length_c   1.000
_cell.angle_alpha   90.00
_cell.angle_beta   90.00
_cell.angle_gamma   90.00
#
_symmetry.space_group_name_H-M   'P 1'
#
loop_
_entity.id
_entity.type
_entity.pdbx_description
1 polymer ?
#
loop_
_entity_poly.entity_id
_entity_poly.type
_entity_poly.pdbx_seq_one_letter_code
_entity_poly.pdbx_strand_id
1 'polypeptide(L)'
;MSNGKPSQASIAQVYNPVEFQAEVNLAASAFENLLGPNMQWKDFGETDGVRVFRGTPPVLPGRDAVPGRSVLPLSKSEVEIPDSNPVELLACLHQTSYRCLFQPRIRTAYYLRRFGMFHNQFYAVLAFGQDFQARDFVGVQYARFFDEQGNEIGHPKQDSPRIDLIFASVDDAKVPPMDGNIVRARYWHAGLRFTKTEKGTLVQYISQIDYGKPIPAYIYKVMWLEVPLTIGRLKEAHRLIGFPPYVLDPTYTIVMQLQSFDVDTRAVSISALVVRAGIFTIVLDSKRMYKEGVFFSDRSGPAIKSIEIEEKDGNIQVKTKESAVGHAFELIFRACDQEVAEVDQPDDTKDW
;
A
#
# COMPACT_ATOMS: atom_id res chain seq x y z
N MET A 1 4.86 16.46 46.65
CA MET A 1 4.13 16.57 45.37
C MET A 1 4.82 15.65 44.39
N SER A 2 4.27 14.47 44.13
CA SER A 2 4.85 13.52 43.16
C SER A 2 4.55 14.03 41.76
N ASN A 3 5.59 14.31 40.98
CA ASN A 3 5.49 14.55 39.55
C ASN A 3 4.98 13.29 38.86
N GLY A 4 3.66 13.15 38.77
CA GLY A 4 3.02 12.11 37.97
C GLY A 4 3.37 12.39 36.51
N LYS A 5 4.30 11.61 35.95
CA LYS A 5 4.46 11.55 34.49
C LYS A 5 3.09 11.19 33.91
N PRO A 6 2.56 11.94 32.93
CA PRO A 6 1.34 11.54 32.25
C PRO A 6 1.53 10.11 31.75
N SER A 7 0.62 9.20 32.11
CA SER A 7 0.67 7.82 31.62
C SER A 7 0.61 7.89 30.09
N GLN A 8 1.66 7.42 29.41
CA GLN A 8 1.65 7.31 27.97
C GLN A 8 0.43 6.51 27.55
N ALA A 9 -0.43 7.12 26.73
CA ALA A 9 -1.54 6.39 26.12
C ALA A 9 -0.95 5.20 25.37
N SER A 10 -1.49 4.00 25.58
CA SER A 10 -1.06 2.84 24.79
C SER A 10 -1.32 3.14 23.31
N ILE A 11 -0.44 2.74 22.40
CA ILE A 11 -0.59 2.98 20.95
C ILE A 11 -1.97 2.54 20.42
N ALA A 12 -2.56 1.51 21.04
CA ALA A 12 -3.91 1.01 20.77
C ALA A 12 -5.03 2.04 21.04
N GLN A 13 -4.76 3.14 21.75
CA GLN A 13 -5.73 4.19 22.05
C GLN A 13 -5.80 5.30 20.99
N VAL A 14 -4.92 5.30 19.98
CA VAL A 14 -4.82 6.43 19.03
C VAL A 14 -5.17 6.05 17.59
N TYR A 15 -4.99 4.79 17.18
CA TYR A 15 -5.59 4.27 15.94
C TYR A 15 -7.02 3.78 16.19
N ASN A 16 -7.83 3.71 15.12
CA ASN A 16 -9.14 3.08 15.21
C ASN A 16 -8.99 1.59 15.60
N PRO A 17 -9.89 1.04 16.43
CA PRO A 17 -9.91 -0.39 16.66
C PRO A 17 -10.11 -1.14 15.34
N VAL A 18 -9.46 -2.30 15.22
CA VAL A 18 -9.64 -3.16 14.05
C VAL A 18 -11.00 -3.85 14.12
N GLU A 19 -12.03 -3.21 13.58
CA GLU A 19 -13.41 -3.74 13.55
C GLU A 19 -13.53 -5.04 12.73
N PHE A 20 -12.62 -5.26 11.79
CA PHE A 20 -12.66 -6.37 10.82
C PHE A 20 -11.62 -7.47 11.12
N GLN A 21 -11.28 -7.67 12.39
CA GLN A 21 -10.20 -8.57 12.78
C GLN A 21 -10.50 -10.03 12.37
N ALA A 22 -11.77 -10.43 12.34
CA ALA A 22 -12.19 -11.77 11.93
C ALA A 22 -11.88 -12.03 10.44
N GLU A 23 -12.22 -11.07 9.57
CA GLU A 23 -11.96 -11.14 8.13
C GLU A 23 -10.47 -11.10 7.83
N VAL A 24 -9.72 -10.28 8.57
CA VAL A 24 -8.25 -10.21 8.53
C VAL A 24 -7.66 -11.59 8.87
N ASN A 25 -8.04 -12.19 9.99
CA ASN A 25 -7.54 -13.50 10.42
C ASN A 25 -7.87 -14.62 9.44
N LEU A 26 -9.10 -14.63 8.90
CA LEU A 26 -9.51 -15.62 7.90
C LEU A 26 -8.68 -15.47 6.62
N ALA A 27 -8.49 -14.24 6.14
CA ALA A 27 -7.68 -13.97 4.96
C ALA A 27 -6.20 -14.34 5.18
N ALA A 28 -5.66 -14.13 6.38
CA ALA A 28 -4.27 -14.45 6.74
C ALA A 28 -4.04 -15.95 6.67
N SER A 29 -4.89 -16.69 7.37
CA SER A 29 -4.83 -18.15 7.41
C SER A 29 -4.97 -18.73 6.00
N ALA A 30 -5.92 -18.22 5.21
CA ALA A 30 -6.10 -18.65 3.82
C ALA A 30 -4.87 -18.36 2.96
N PHE A 31 -4.26 -17.17 3.10
CA PHE A 31 -3.07 -16.79 2.35
C PHE A 31 -1.87 -17.69 2.67
N GLU A 32 -1.62 -17.96 3.95
CA GLU A 32 -0.56 -18.88 4.38
C GLU A 32 -0.79 -20.31 3.87
N ASN A 33 -2.02 -20.81 3.94
CA ASN A 33 -2.36 -22.14 3.43
C ASN A 33 -2.11 -22.27 1.92
N LEU A 34 -2.40 -21.21 1.15
CA LEU A 34 -2.16 -21.17 -0.30
C LEU A 34 -0.68 -21.11 -0.69
N LEU A 35 0.16 -20.57 0.19
CA LEU A 35 1.63 -20.58 0.04
C LEU A 35 2.27 -21.82 0.66
N GLY A 36 1.50 -22.60 1.44
CA GLY A 36 1.94 -23.81 2.10
C GLY A 36 2.20 -24.98 1.15
N PRO A 37 2.92 -26.01 1.63
CA PRO A 37 3.36 -27.14 0.81
C PRO A 37 2.21 -28.02 0.30
N ASN A 38 1.04 -27.94 0.91
CA ASN A 38 -0.13 -28.75 0.53
C ASN A 38 -0.86 -28.20 -0.70
N MET A 39 -0.57 -26.96 -1.11
CA MET A 39 -1.24 -26.34 -2.25
C MET A 39 -0.61 -26.81 -3.56
N GLN A 40 -1.39 -27.50 -4.39
CA GLN A 40 -0.96 -27.92 -5.72
C GLN A 40 -1.19 -26.81 -6.74
N TRP A 41 -0.09 -26.29 -7.25
CA TRP A 41 -0.06 -25.25 -8.28
C TRP A 41 0.30 -25.87 -9.63
N LYS A 42 -0.58 -25.72 -10.62
CA LYS A 42 -0.26 -26.03 -12.02
C LYS A 42 0.44 -24.83 -12.65
N ASP A 43 1.60 -25.05 -13.23
CA ASP A 43 2.34 -24.03 -13.99
C ASP A 43 1.64 -23.74 -15.33
N PHE A 44 1.49 -22.46 -15.65
CA PHE A 44 0.89 -21.95 -16.89
C PHE A 44 1.91 -21.19 -17.76
N GLY A 45 3.19 -21.24 -17.41
CA GLY A 45 4.29 -20.63 -18.15
C GLY A 45 4.67 -19.25 -17.61
N GLU A 46 5.52 -18.60 -18.38
CA GLU A 46 6.08 -17.29 -18.07
C GLU A 46 5.71 -16.29 -19.17
N THR A 47 5.28 -15.10 -18.76
CA THR A 47 4.98 -13.97 -19.65
C THR A 47 5.58 -12.72 -19.04
N ASP A 48 6.37 -11.96 -19.81
CA ASP A 48 7.01 -10.70 -19.37
C ASP A 48 7.81 -10.85 -18.07
N GLY A 49 8.50 -11.99 -17.90
CA GLY A 49 9.27 -12.30 -16.69
C GLY A 49 8.42 -12.67 -15.46
N VAL A 50 7.11 -12.83 -15.62
CA VAL A 50 6.17 -13.25 -14.57
C VAL A 50 5.77 -14.70 -14.81
N ARG A 51 6.12 -15.58 -13.87
CA ARG A 51 5.67 -16.98 -13.90
C ARG A 51 4.28 -17.08 -13.29
N VAL A 52 3.35 -17.71 -14.00
CA VAL A 52 1.94 -17.79 -13.58
C VAL A 52 1.57 -19.23 -13.28
N PHE A 53 0.89 -19.42 -12.15
CA PHE A 53 0.36 -20.69 -11.70
C PHE A 53 -1.14 -20.59 -11.49
N ARG A 54 -1.84 -21.71 -11.63
CA ARG A 54 -3.26 -21.84 -11.30
C ARG A 54 -3.47 -22.97 -10.31
N GLY A 55 -4.39 -22.76 -9.39
CA GLY A 55 -4.73 -23.72 -8.34
C GLY A 55 -6.22 -23.99 -8.30
N THR A 56 -6.59 -25.09 -7.67
CA THR A 56 -7.98 -25.33 -7.28
C THR A 56 -8.28 -24.49 -6.04
N PRO A 57 -9.27 -23.59 -6.07
CA PRO A 57 -9.56 -22.73 -4.93
C PRO A 57 -10.01 -23.56 -3.73
N PRO A 58 -9.48 -23.31 -2.51
CA PRO A 58 -10.08 -23.85 -1.31
C PRO A 58 -11.47 -23.24 -1.12
N VAL A 59 -12.42 -24.01 -0.61
CA VAL A 59 -13.72 -23.47 -0.23
C VAL A 59 -13.53 -22.62 1.02
N LEU A 60 -13.77 -21.31 0.92
CA LEU A 60 -13.81 -20.43 2.09
C LEU A 60 -15.25 -20.30 2.59
N PRO A 61 -15.48 -20.32 3.92
CA PRO A 61 -16.82 -20.12 4.47
C PRO A 61 -17.48 -18.84 3.94
N GLY A 62 -18.70 -18.97 3.41
CA GLY A 62 -19.46 -17.85 2.83
C GLY A 62 -18.96 -17.35 1.47
N ARG A 63 -18.05 -18.08 0.81
CA ARG A 63 -17.54 -17.77 -0.54
C ARG A 63 -17.78 -18.95 -1.48
N ASP A 64 -19.06 -19.19 -1.75
CA ASP A 64 -19.49 -20.23 -2.66
C ASP A 64 -19.70 -19.68 -4.08
N ALA A 65 -19.42 -20.52 -5.08
CA ALA A 65 -19.74 -20.20 -6.46
C ALA A 65 -21.26 -20.15 -6.63
N VAL A 66 -21.81 -18.95 -6.65
CA VAL A 66 -23.22 -18.73 -6.95
C VAL A 66 -23.40 -18.71 -8.48
N PRO A 67 -24.36 -19.47 -9.05
CA PRO A 67 -24.69 -19.39 -10.47
C PRO A 67 -24.93 -17.94 -10.91
N GLY A 68 -24.38 -17.55 -12.05
CA GLY A 68 -24.50 -16.18 -12.55
C GLY A 68 -23.52 -15.18 -11.94
N ARG A 69 -22.41 -15.62 -11.34
CA ARG A 69 -21.29 -14.73 -10.98
C ARG A 69 -20.05 -15.07 -11.80
N SER A 70 -19.30 -14.03 -12.17
CA SER A 70 -18.00 -14.20 -12.81
C SER A 70 -16.90 -14.18 -11.76
N VAL A 71 -16.35 -15.35 -11.48
CA VAL A 71 -15.23 -15.54 -10.56
C VAL A 71 -14.00 -15.92 -11.38
N LEU A 72 -12.89 -15.18 -11.22
CA LEU A 72 -11.62 -15.55 -11.82
C LEU A 72 -11.07 -16.84 -11.20
N PRO A 73 -10.32 -17.65 -11.96
CA PRO A 73 -9.62 -18.79 -11.37
C PRO A 73 -8.58 -18.30 -10.37
N LEU A 74 -8.36 -19.09 -9.32
CA LEU A 74 -7.27 -18.84 -8.38
C LEU A 74 -5.93 -18.88 -9.12
N SER A 75 -5.16 -17.79 -9.01
CA SER A 75 -3.79 -17.71 -9.49
C SER A 75 -2.80 -17.38 -8.40
N LYS A 76 -1.58 -17.89 -8.59
CA LYS A 76 -0.35 -17.40 -7.98
C LYS A 76 0.56 -16.91 -9.10
N SER A 77 1.23 -15.78 -8.92
CA SER A 77 2.19 -15.25 -9.88
C SER A 77 3.48 -14.92 -9.15
N GLU A 78 4.62 -15.13 -9.79
CA GLU A 78 5.93 -14.94 -9.18
C GLU A 78 6.84 -14.10 -10.09
N VAL A 79 7.54 -13.13 -9.52
CA VAL A 79 8.55 -12.33 -10.22
C VAL A 79 9.65 -11.90 -9.25
N GLU A 80 10.91 -11.94 -9.69
CA GLU A 80 12.02 -11.32 -8.97
C GLU A 80 12.22 -9.87 -9.45
N ILE A 81 12.20 -8.93 -8.50
CA ILE A 81 12.46 -7.51 -8.75
C ILE A 81 13.88 -7.20 -8.26
N PRO A 82 14.84 -6.96 -9.17
CA PRO A 82 16.22 -6.72 -8.79
C PRO A 82 16.37 -5.40 -8.04
N ASP A 83 17.43 -5.31 -7.22
CA ASP A 83 17.84 -4.10 -6.50
C ASP A 83 16.70 -3.45 -5.70
N SER A 84 15.86 -4.29 -5.08
CA SER A 84 14.70 -3.86 -4.31
C SER A 84 14.66 -4.52 -2.93
N ASN A 85 14.16 -3.78 -1.93
CA ASN A 85 13.82 -4.32 -0.62
C ASN A 85 12.31 -4.54 -0.47
N PRO A 86 11.88 -5.52 0.35
CA PRO A 86 10.46 -5.78 0.58
C PRO A 86 9.61 -4.56 0.98
N VAL A 87 10.15 -3.67 1.82
CA VAL A 87 9.42 -2.49 2.29
C VAL A 87 9.26 -1.41 1.21
N GLU A 88 10.19 -1.33 0.24
CA GLU A 88 10.10 -0.40 -0.89
C GLU A 88 8.94 -0.81 -1.82
N LEU A 89 8.79 -2.12 -2.05
CA LEU A 89 7.68 -2.66 -2.84
C LEU A 89 6.34 -2.55 -2.11
N LEU A 90 6.34 -2.70 -0.78
CA LEU A 90 5.17 -2.39 0.04
C LEU A 90 4.74 -0.93 -0.15
N ALA A 91 5.69 0.01 -0.12
CA ALA A 91 5.40 1.44 -0.31
C ALA A 91 4.73 1.72 -1.66
N CYS A 92 5.19 1.06 -2.74
CA CYS A 92 4.60 1.16 -4.07
C CYS A 92 3.12 0.74 -4.12
N LEU A 93 2.72 -0.26 -3.31
CA LEU A 93 1.33 -0.72 -3.22
C LEU A 93 0.49 0.07 -2.23
N HIS A 94 1.14 0.60 -1.19
CA HIS A 94 0.50 1.34 -0.11
C HIS A 94 0.21 2.80 -0.50
N GLN A 95 0.97 3.39 -1.42
CA GLN A 95 0.61 4.69 -1.97
C GLN A 95 -0.34 4.50 -3.15
N THR A 96 -1.62 4.80 -2.91
CA THR A 96 -2.68 4.50 -3.87
C THR A 96 -2.49 5.18 -5.23
N SER A 97 -1.98 6.41 -5.24
CA SER A 97 -1.63 7.14 -6.46
C SER A 97 -0.52 6.45 -7.25
N TYR A 98 0.55 6.01 -6.58
CA TYR A 98 1.63 5.25 -7.19
C TYR A 98 1.11 3.91 -7.73
N ARG A 99 0.21 3.24 -7.00
CA ARG A 99 -0.42 1.98 -7.42
C ARG A 99 -1.15 2.09 -8.76
N CYS A 100 -1.73 3.26 -9.08
CA CYS A 100 -2.40 3.49 -10.37
C CYS A 100 -1.44 3.41 -11.57
N LEU A 101 -0.13 3.60 -11.39
CA LEU A 101 0.87 3.53 -12.47
C LEU A 101 1.00 2.13 -13.07
N PHE A 102 0.87 1.10 -12.23
CA PHE A 102 1.03 -0.30 -12.67
C PHE A 102 -0.27 -1.12 -12.59
N GLN A 103 -1.36 -0.54 -12.07
CA GLN A 103 -2.70 -1.11 -12.09
C GLN A 103 -3.65 -0.24 -12.92
N PRO A 104 -3.59 -0.31 -14.26
CA PRO A 104 -4.24 0.66 -15.16
C PRO A 104 -5.78 0.63 -15.10
N ARG A 105 -6.36 -0.39 -14.47
CA ARG A 105 -7.81 -0.53 -14.31
C ARG A 105 -8.34 0.13 -13.05
N ILE A 106 -7.48 0.50 -12.09
CA ILE A 106 -7.91 1.27 -10.93
C ILE A 106 -8.20 2.69 -11.42
N ARG A 107 -9.48 3.07 -11.38
CA ARG A 107 -9.93 4.43 -11.70
C ARG A 107 -9.78 5.34 -10.49
N THR A 108 -10.07 4.82 -9.32
CA THR A 108 -10.05 5.57 -8.06
C THR A 108 -9.76 4.60 -6.94
N ALA A 109 -8.94 5.00 -5.98
CA ALA A 109 -8.82 4.29 -4.72
C ALA A 109 -8.37 5.26 -3.63
N TYR A 110 -8.79 5.01 -2.39
CA TYR A 110 -8.43 5.82 -1.23
C TYR A 110 -8.66 5.03 0.06
N TYR A 111 -8.05 5.50 1.14
CA TYR A 111 -8.27 4.96 2.47
C TYR A 111 -9.51 5.59 3.10
N LEU A 112 -10.42 4.74 3.55
CA LEU A 112 -11.61 5.15 4.30
C LEU A 112 -11.25 5.39 5.77
N ARG A 113 -10.46 4.48 6.34
CA ARG A 113 -10.06 4.48 7.76
C ARG A 113 -8.68 3.86 7.92
N ARG A 114 -7.90 4.37 8.88
CA ARG A 114 -6.61 3.79 9.30
C ARG A 114 -6.75 3.08 10.64
N PHE A 115 -6.26 1.85 10.71
CA PHE A 115 -6.13 1.05 11.95
C PHE A 115 -4.66 0.93 12.39
N GLY A 116 -3.74 1.35 11.53
CA GLY A 116 -2.30 1.41 11.77
C GLY A 116 -1.60 2.04 10.56
N MET A 117 -0.28 2.15 10.61
CA MET A 117 0.50 2.71 9.49
C MET A 117 0.28 1.90 8.20
N PHE A 118 0.31 0.56 8.29
CA PHE A 118 0.14 -0.35 7.16
C PHE A 118 -1.16 -1.17 7.23
N HIS A 119 -2.13 -0.75 8.04
CA HIS A 119 -3.41 -1.43 8.22
C HIS A 119 -4.55 -0.44 8.00
N ASN A 120 -5.28 -0.59 6.89
CA ASN A 120 -6.26 0.41 6.45
C ASN A 120 -7.48 -0.24 5.83
N GLN A 121 -8.66 0.33 6.09
CA GLN A 121 -9.82 0.10 5.26
C GLN A 121 -9.70 0.95 3.99
N PHE A 122 -9.97 0.35 2.83
CA PHE A 122 -9.88 1.01 1.54
C PHE A 122 -11.20 0.89 0.76
N TYR A 123 -11.38 1.86 -0.13
CA TYR A 123 -12.33 1.82 -1.23
C TYR A 123 -11.55 1.89 -2.54
N ALA A 124 -11.93 1.09 -3.54
CA ALA A 124 -11.32 1.12 -4.86
C ALA A 124 -12.34 0.83 -5.96
N VAL A 125 -12.22 1.50 -7.10
CA VAL A 125 -13.05 1.31 -8.30
C VAL A 125 -12.20 0.81 -9.45
N LEU A 126 -12.64 -0.29 -10.05
CA LEU A 126 -12.06 -0.98 -11.19
C LEU A 126 -12.91 -0.74 -12.44
N ALA A 127 -12.30 -0.26 -13.52
CA ALA A 127 -12.95 -0.07 -14.82
C ALA A 127 -12.68 -1.25 -15.77
N PHE A 128 -13.69 -1.59 -16.58
CA PHE A 128 -13.59 -2.62 -17.62
C PHE A 128 -13.63 -2.06 -19.06
N GLY A 129 -13.71 -0.75 -19.22
CA GLY A 129 -13.97 -0.05 -20.48
C GLY A 129 -15.07 1.00 -20.30
N GLN A 130 -15.33 1.82 -21.32
CA GLN A 130 -16.34 2.89 -21.24
C GLN A 130 -17.78 2.35 -21.14
N ASP A 131 -18.07 1.22 -21.80
CA ASP A 131 -19.45 0.73 -21.99
C ASP A 131 -19.88 -0.35 -21.00
N PHE A 132 -19.04 -0.70 -20.02
CA PHE A 132 -19.36 -1.75 -19.07
C PHE A 132 -19.29 -1.25 -17.63
N GLN A 133 -20.25 -1.72 -16.81
CA GLN A 133 -20.39 -1.33 -15.41
C GLN A 133 -19.04 -1.43 -14.68
N ALA A 134 -18.68 -0.44 -13.87
CA ALA A 134 -17.46 -0.54 -13.07
C ALA A 134 -17.68 -1.49 -11.88
N ARG A 135 -16.58 -1.96 -11.28
CA ARG A 135 -16.62 -2.75 -10.03
C ARG A 135 -16.00 -1.96 -8.91
N ASP A 136 -16.64 -1.92 -7.75
CA ASP A 136 -16.03 -1.38 -6.54
C ASP A 136 -15.60 -2.50 -5.59
N PHE A 137 -14.60 -2.19 -4.76
CA PHE A 137 -14.11 -3.02 -3.67
C PHE A 137 -14.14 -2.20 -2.41
N VAL A 138 -14.73 -2.76 -1.36
CA VAL A 138 -14.54 -2.33 0.02
C VAL A 138 -13.80 -3.45 0.73
N GLY A 139 -12.71 -3.09 1.40
CA GLY A 139 -11.88 -4.08 2.05
C GLY A 139 -10.95 -3.49 3.08
N VAL A 140 -10.22 -4.38 3.73
CA VAL A 140 -9.12 -4.06 4.63
C VAL A 140 -7.85 -4.60 4.01
N GLN A 141 -6.83 -3.77 3.96
CA GLN A 141 -5.46 -4.20 3.74
C GLN A 141 -4.73 -4.23 5.07
N TYR A 142 -3.90 -5.23 5.28
CA TYR A 142 -3.02 -5.30 6.44
C TYR A 142 -1.71 -5.96 6.05
N ALA A 143 -0.63 -5.44 6.61
CA ALA A 143 0.71 -5.97 6.42
C ALA A 143 1.18 -6.73 7.67
N ARG A 144 1.86 -7.86 7.46
CA ARG A 144 2.59 -8.61 8.49
C ARG A 144 4.07 -8.53 8.16
N PHE A 145 4.89 -8.31 9.18
CA PHE A 145 6.33 -8.12 9.04
C PHE A 145 7.03 -9.24 9.77
N PHE A 146 8.12 -9.76 9.21
CA PHE A 146 8.85 -10.86 9.80
C PHE A 146 10.32 -10.52 9.98
N ASP A 147 10.92 -10.98 11.07
CA ASP A 147 12.37 -10.94 11.28
C ASP A 147 13.08 -12.09 10.53
N GLU A 148 14.41 -12.15 10.64
CA GLU A 148 15.24 -13.17 9.99
C GLU A 148 14.96 -14.59 10.48
N GLN A 149 14.46 -14.72 11.71
CA GLN A 149 14.08 -15.99 12.32
C GLN A 149 12.66 -16.42 11.91
N GLY A 150 11.94 -15.57 11.17
CA GLY A 150 10.57 -15.82 10.74
C GLY A 150 9.51 -15.49 11.80
N ASN A 151 9.87 -14.81 12.88
CA ASN A 151 8.90 -14.33 13.87
C ASN A 151 8.23 -13.06 13.37
N GLU A 152 6.94 -12.93 13.66
CA GLU A 152 6.19 -11.72 13.33
C GLU A 152 6.62 -10.56 14.25
N ILE A 153 6.89 -9.40 13.66
CA ILE A 153 7.29 -8.17 14.34
C ILE A 153 6.28 -7.04 14.05
N GLY A 154 6.17 -6.07 14.95
CA GLY A 154 5.16 -5.01 14.86
C GLY A 154 5.41 -3.98 13.76
N HIS A 155 6.65 -3.84 13.27
CA HIS A 155 7.03 -2.84 12.27
C HIS A 155 8.05 -3.38 11.27
N PRO A 156 8.02 -2.91 10.01
CA PRO A 156 9.08 -3.22 9.07
C PRO A 156 10.35 -2.47 9.46
N LYS A 157 11.49 -3.12 9.23
CA LYS A 157 12.81 -2.50 9.08
C LYS A 157 13.11 -2.29 7.60
N GLN A 158 14.08 -1.44 7.28
CA GLN A 158 14.53 -1.23 5.90
C GLN A 158 14.96 -2.53 5.22
N ASP A 159 15.57 -3.44 5.98
CA ASP A 159 16.11 -4.71 5.54
C ASP A 159 15.19 -5.91 5.83
N SER A 160 13.90 -5.67 6.13
CA SER A 160 12.94 -6.73 6.48
C SER A 160 13.03 -7.90 5.49
N PRO A 161 13.31 -9.13 5.94
CA PRO A 161 13.51 -10.28 5.06
C PRO A 161 12.20 -10.73 4.39
N ARG A 162 11.07 -10.52 5.08
CA ARG A 162 9.76 -10.89 4.55
C ARG A 162 8.68 -9.92 5.02
N ILE A 163 7.78 -9.59 4.08
CA ILE A 163 6.56 -8.83 4.34
C ILE A 163 5.41 -9.52 3.59
N ASP A 164 4.30 -9.72 4.28
CA ASP A 164 3.06 -10.17 3.64
C ASP A 164 2.04 -9.03 3.67
N LEU A 165 1.51 -8.63 2.51
CA LEU A 165 0.42 -7.66 2.37
C LEU A 165 -0.84 -8.39 1.93
N ILE A 166 -1.89 -8.39 2.75
CA ILE A 166 -3.08 -9.21 2.53
C ILE A 166 -4.32 -8.33 2.47
N PHE A 167 -5.26 -8.68 1.60
CA PHE A 167 -6.51 -7.97 1.40
C PHE A 167 -7.70 -8.86 1.75
N ALA A 168 -8.62 -8.32 2.53
CA ALA A 168 -9.88 -8.95 2.87
C ALA A 168 -11.03 -8.05 2.42
N SER A 169 -12.02 -8.57 1.69
CA SER A 169 -13.26 -7.83 1.46
C SER A 169 -14.11 -7.85 2.72
N VAL A 170 -14.67 -6.68 3.07
CA VAL A 170 -15.51 -6.48 4.25
C VAL A 170 -16.83 -5.84 3.86
N ASP A 171 -17.88 -6.12 4.63
CA ASP A 171 -19.15 -5.44 4.53
C ASP A 171 -19.19 -4.33 5.59
N ASP A 172 -19.21 -3.08 5.14
CA ASP A 172 -19.32 -1.91 6.00
C ASP A 172 -20.64 -1.19 5.68
N ALA A 173 -21.55 -1.14 6.65
CA ALA A 173 -22.84 -0.47 6.50
C ALA A 173 -22.70 1.04 6.19
N LYS A 174 -21.57 1.66 6.54
CA LYS A 174 -21.27 3.06 6.23
C LYS A 174 -20.83 3.27 4.78
N VAL A 175 -20.48 2.19 4.08
CA VAL A 175 -20.09 2.20 2.66
C VAL A 175 -20.94 1.18 1.89
N PRO A 176 -22.27 1.44 1.79
CA PRO A 176 -23.17 0.55 1.08
C PRO A 176 -22.75 0.42 -0.39
N PRO A 177 -23.17 -0.65 -1.09
CA PRO A 177 -23.07 -0.70 -2.54
C PRO A 177 -23.64 0.60 -3.13
N MET A 178 -22.87 1.27 -3.98
CA MET A 178 -23.33 2.52 -4.58
C MET A 178 -24.53 2.24 -5.49
N ASP A 179 -25.59 3.04 -5.32
CA ASP A 179 -26.72 3.02 -6.25
C ASP A 179 -26.23 3.42 -7.66
N GLY A 180 -26.67 2.67 -8.67
CA GLY A 180 -26.33 2.93 -10.08
C GLY A 180 -25.48 1.86 -10.77
N ASN A 181 -24.66 2.29 -11.73
CA ASN A 181 -23.96 1.44 -12.72
C ASN A 181 -22.66 0.80 -12.19
N ILE A 182 -22.51 0.63 -10.87
CA ILE A 182 -21.32 0.05 -10.22
C ILE A 182 -21.73 -1.21 -9.45
N VAL A 183 -20.94 -2.27 -9.54
CA VAL A 183 -21.21 -3.57 -8.91
C VAL A 183 -20.13 -3.93 -7.91
N ARG A 184 -20.53 -4.28 -6.67
CA ARG A 184 -19.60 -4.73 -5.62
C ARG A 184 -18.90 -6.03 -5.99
N ALA A 185 -17.59 -5.95 -6.18
CA ALA A 185 -16.70 -7.09 -6.29
C ALA A 185 -16.12 -7.47 -4.92
N ARG A 186 -15.64 -8.71 -4.81
CA ARG A 186 -15.05 -9.25 -3.59
C ARG A 186 -13.75 -10.00 -3.91
N TYR A 187 -12.76 -9.84 -3.04
CA TYR A 187 -11.60 -10.70 -3.00
C TYR A 187 -11.97 -12.01 -2.31
N TRP A 188 -11.88 -13.11 -3.04
CA TRP A 188 -11.91 -14.44 -2.46
C TRP A 188 -10.54 -14.83 -1.93
N HIS A 189 -9.48 -14.47 -2.64
CA HIS A 189 -8.12 -14.48 -2.13
C HIS A 189 -7.38 -13.29 -2.72
N ALA A 190 -6.62 -12.58 -1.91
CA ALA A 190 -5.77 -11.50 -2.40
C ALA A 190 -4.65 -11.24 -1.39
N GLY A 191 -3.41 -11.39 -1.84
CA GLY A 191 -2.26 -11.05 -1.02
C GLY A 191 -0.96 -11.14 -1.79
N LEU A 192 0.05 -10.42 -1.30
CA LEU A 192 1.41 -10.43 -1.81
C LEU A 192 2.35 -10.85 -0.71
N ARG A 193 3.34 -11.69 -1.04
CA ARG A 193 4.51 -11.94 -0.22
C ARG A 193 5.72 -11.33 -0.91
N PHE A 194 6.44 -10.50 -0.17
CA PHE A 194 7.73 -9.96 -0.54
C PHE A 194 8.78 -10.71 0.25
N THR A 195 9.72 -11.37 -0.41
CA THR A 195 10.80 -12.10 0.23
C THR A 195 12.12 -11.62 -0.33
N LYS A 196 12.99 -11.11 0.55
CA LYS A 196 14.32 -10.66 0.19
C LYS A 196 15.13 -11.83 -0.37
N THR A 197 15.83 -11.58 -1.47
CA THR A 197 16.78 -12.50 -2.11
C THR A 197 18.13 -11.81 -2.23
N GLU A 198 19.15 -12.54 -2.67
CA GLU A 198 20.47 -11.95 -2.94
C GLU A 198 20.45 -10.89 -4.03
N LYS A 199 19.50 -10.99 -4.98
CA LYS A 199 19.39 -10.10 -6.14
C LYS A 199 18.41 -8.95 -5.94
N GLY A 200 17.57 -9.01 -4.90
CA GLY A 200 16.51 -8.02 -4.65
C GLY A 200 15.37 -8.64 -3.86
N THR A 201 14.17 -8.64 -4.43
CA THR A 201 12.97 -9.18 -3.77
C THR A 201 12.17 -10.07 -4.70
N LEU A 202 11.90 -11.30 -4.27
CA LEU A 202 10.90 -12.18 -4.87
C LEU A 202 9.51 -11.73 -4.42
N VAL A 203 8.64 -11.49 -5.39
CA VAL A 203 7.23 -11.15 -5.17
C VAL A 203 6.37 -12.32 -5.59
N GLN A 204 5.55 -12.82 -4.66
CA GLN A 204 4.51 -13.81 -4.94
C GLN A 204 3.14 -13.14 -4.77
N TYR A 205 2.31 -13.13 -5.80
CA TYR A 205 0.97 -12.54 -5.77
C TYR A 205 -0.10 -13.62 -5.96
N ILE A 206 -0.99 -13.76 -4.97
CA ILE A 206 -2.15 -14.65 -5.05
C ILE A 206 -3.41 -13.80 -5.24
N SER A 207 -4.22 -14.19 -6.21
CA SER A 207 -5.49 -13.52 -6.51
C SER A 207 -6.60 -14.50 -6.89
N GLN A 208 -7.78 -14.26 -6.35
CA GLN A 208 -9.05 -14.78 -6.84
C GLN A 208 -10.12 -13.72 -6.58
N ILE A 209 -10.78 -13.26 -7.64
CA ILE A 209 -11.71 -12.14 -7.60
C ILE A 209 -13.07 -12.61 -8.11
N ASP A 210 -14.10 -12.23 -7.37
CA ASP A 210 -15.50 -12.38 -7.74
C ASP A 210 -16.07 -11.01 -8.09
N TYR A 211 -16.48 -10.84 -9.33
CA TYR A 211 -16.95 -9.55 -9.87
C TYR A 211 -18.42 -9.23 -9.58
N GLY A 212 -19.06 -10.01 -8.70
CA GLY A 212 -20.41 -9.76 -8.17
C GLY A 212 -21.55 -10.12 -9.14
N LYS A 213 -21.37 -9.81 -10.43
CA LYS A 213 -22.31 -10.11 -11.52
C LYS A 213 -21.56 -10.72 -12.71
N PRO A 214 -22.26 -11.34 -13.69
CA PRO A 214 -21.62 -11.80 -14.91
C PRO A 214 -20.89 -10.66 -15.61
N ILE A 215 -19.75 -11.00 -16.22
CA ILE A 215 -19.05 -10.13 -17.18
C ILE A 215 -18.97 -10.85 -18.53
N PRO A 216 -19.00 -10.10 -19.65
CA PRO A 216 -18.79 -10.67 -20.97
C PRO A 216 -17.50 -11.50 -21.04
N ALA A 217 -17.55 -12.60 -21.81
CA ALA A 217 -16.44 -13.55 -21.92
C ALA A 217 -15.12 -12.89 -22.37
N TYR A 218 -15.18 -11.86 -23.22
CA TYR A 218 -13.99 -11.13 -23.65
C TYR A 218 -13.34 -10.35 -22.50
N ILE A 219 -14.13 -9.70 -21.63
CA ILE A 219 -13.62 -9.01 -20.43
C ILE A 219 -13.03 -10.03 -19.46
N TYR A 220 -13.74 -11.15 -19.26
CA TYR A 220 -13.25 -12.24 -18.41
C TYR A 220 -11.88 -12.74 -18.86
N LYS A 221 -11.70 -13.01 -20.16
CA LYS A 221 -10.43 -13.47 -20.72
C LYS A 221 -9.31 -12.45 -20.52
N VAL A 222 -9.60 -11.16 -20.70
CA VAL A 222 -8.63 -10.09 -20.47
C VAL A 222 -8.23 -10.02 -19.00
N MET A 223 -9.20 -10.04 -18.07
CA MET A 223 -8.92 -10.01 -16.63
C MET A 223 -8.14 -11.25 -16.17
N TRP A 224 -8.47 -12.41 -16.73
CA TRP A 224 -7.78 -13.66 -16.46
C TRP A 224 -6.27 -13.57 -16.80
N LEU A 225 -5.93 -12.88 -17.89
CA LEU A 225 -4.55 -12.65 -18.30
C LEU A 225 -3.88 -11.50 -17.52
N GLU A 226 -4.55 -10.36 -17.36
CA GLU A 226 -3.90 -9.16 -16.83
C GLU A 226 -3.69 -9.17 -15.31
N VAL A 227 -4.65 -9.70 -14.54
CA VAL A 227 -4.56 -9.70 -13.06
C VAL A 227 -3.25 -10.31 -12.57
N PRO A 228 -2.86 -11.55 -12.96
CA PRO A 228 -1.60 -12.14 -12.50
C PRO A 228 -0.36 -11.35 -12.94
N LEU A 229 -0.40 -10.67 -14.10
CA LEU A 229 0.74 -9.91 -14.65
C LEU A 229 0.96 -8.55 -13.98
N THR A 230 0.11 -8.17 -13.02
CA THR A 230 0.22 -6.91 -12.28
C THR A 230 1.58 -6.73 -11.61
N ILE A 231 2.18 -7.80 -11.09
CA ILE A 231 3.49 -7.73 -10.45
C ILE A 231 4.64 -7.50 -11.45
N GLY A 232 4.47 -7.90 -12.71
CA GLY A 232 5.41 -7.54 -13.78
C GLY A 232 5.38 -6.04 -14.08
N ARG A 233 4.21 -5.43 -14.04
CA ARG A 233 4.08 -3.96 -14.17
C ARG A 233 4.65 -3.23 -12.95
N LEU A 234 4.50 -3.78 -11.74
CA LEU A 234 5.16 -3.26 -10.53
C LEU A 234 6.68 -3.29 -10.68
N LYS A 235 7.24 -4.40 -11.19
CA LYS A 235 8.67 -4.51 -11.51
C LYS A 235 9.13 -3.39 -12.44
N GLU A 236 8.39 -3.15 -13.53
CA GLU A 236 8.74 -2.09 -14.47
C GLU A 236 8.60 -0.68 -13.88
N ALA A 237 7.52 -0.41 -13.13
CA ALA A 237 7.34 0.87 -12.44
C ALA A 237 8.47 1.13 -11.45
N HIS A 238 8.83 0.13 -10.63
CA HIS A 238 9.97 0.22 -9.71
C HIS A 238 11.28 0.47 -10.45
N ARG A 239 11.55 -0.27 -11.54
CA ARG A 239 12.77 -0.12 -12.34
C ARG A 239 12.89 1.28 -12.95
N LEU A 240 11.81 1.82 -13.50
CA LEU A 240 11.80 3.08 -14.24
C LEU A 240 11.72 4.30 -13.32
N ILE A 241 10.91 4.23 -12.27
CA ILE A 241 10.48 5.40 -11.48
C ILE A 241 11.09 5.36 -10.07
N GLY A 242 11.38 4.18 -9.53
CA GLY A 242 11.78 4.00 -8.13
C GLY A 242 10.59 3.71 -7.22
N PHE A 243 10.70 3.99 -5.93
CA PHE A 243 9.59 3.84 -4.95
C PHE A 243 9.18 5.18 -4.34
N PRO A 244 7.89 5.37 -4.01
CA PRO A 244 7.43 6.59 -3.33
C PRO A 244 7.92 6.62 -1.88
N PRO A 245 8.10 7.81 -1.26
CA PRO A 245 8.59 7.90 0.10
C PRO A 245 7.70 7.18 1.12
N TYR A 246 8.33 6.54 2.10
CA TYR A 246 7.63 5.81 3.16
C TYR A 246 8.25 6.05 4.53
N VAL A 247 7.45 5.84 5.58
CA VAL A 247 7.88 6.07 6.97
C VAL A 247 8.32 4.77 7.63
N LEU A 248 9.48 4.82 8.28
CA LEU A 248 9.94 3.84 9.25
C LEU A 248 9.89 4.48 10.64
N ASP A 249 8.98 3.98 11.47
CA ASP A 249 8.76 4.44 12.85
C ASP A 249 8.83 3.26 13.84
N PRO A 250 10.04 2.75 14.13
CA PRO A 250 10.22 1.57 14.98
C PRO A 250 9.84 1.83 16.44
N THR A 251 9.77 3.10 16.87
CA THR A 251 9.50 3.50 18.25
C THR A 251 8.06 3.95 18.48
N TYR A 252 7.20 3.86 17.47
CA TYR A 252 5.82 4.36 17.53
C TYR A 252 5.77 5.81 18.02
N THR A 253 6.58 6.66 17.40
CA THR A 253 6.70 8.09 17.67
C THR A 253 5.48 8.84 17.15
N ILE A 254 4.90 8.40 16.03
CA ILE A 254 3.77 9.06 15.39
C ILE A 254 2.58 8.13 15.12
N VAL A 255 1.42 8.76 14.99
CA VAL A 255 0.22 8.18 14.39
C VAL A 255 -0.04 8.88 13.07
N MET A 256 0.06 8.13 11.99
CA MET A 256 -0.15 8.62 10.63
C MET A 256 -1.63 8.92 10.41
N GLN A 257 -1.96 10.17 10.13
CA GLN A 257 -3.32 10.61 9.81
C GLN A 257 -3.53 10.62 8.30
N LEU A 258 -2.59 11.24 7.57
CA LEU A 258 -2.58 11.30 6.12
C LEU A 258 -1.17 11.02 5.60
N GLN A 259 -1.11 10.24 4.54
CA GLN A 259 0.05 10.16 3.68
C GLN A 259 -0.47 10.11 2.25
N SER A 260 -0.09 11.09 1.45
CA SER A 260 -0.40 11.16 0.03
C SER A 260 0.86 11.40 -0.78
N PHE A 261 0.88 10.85 -1.98
CA PHE A 261 1.93 11.02 -2.96
C PHE A 261 1.29 11.49 -4.26
N ASP A 262 1.81 12.55 -4.86
CA ASP A 262 1.44 13.00 -6.18
C ASP A 262 2.47 12.46 -7.18
N VAL A 263 2.02 11.70 -8.17
CA VAL A 263 2.93 11.02 -9.11
C VAL A 263 3.61 12.01 -10.04
N ASP A 264 2.88 13.04 -10.49
CA ASP A 264 3.34 13.95 -11.54
C ASP A 264 4.37 14.93 -10.97
N THR A 265 4.09 15.48 -9.79
CA THR A 265 4.94 16.46 -9.11
C THR A 265 5.94 15.83 -8.15
N ARG A 266 5.81 14.52 -7.87
CA ARG A 266 6.54 13.81 -6.79
C ARG A 266 6.39 14.48 -5.41
N ALA A 267 5.32 15.25 -5.21
CA ALA A 267 5.00 15.87 -3.94
C ALA A 267 4.49 14.83 -2.95
N VAL A 268 4.92 14.95 -1.70
CA VAL A 268 4.45 14.13 -0.59
C VAL A 268 3.86 15.03 0.48
N SER A 269 2.68 14.67 0.97
CA SER A 269 2.08 15.28 2.16
C SER A 269 1.96 14.23 3.25
N ILE A 270 2.51 14.54 4.42
CA ILE A 270 2.44 13.72 5.64
C ILE A 270 1.77 14.56 6.71
N SER A 271 0.64 14.07 7.23
CA SER A 271 0.01 14.61 8.43
C SER A 271 0.03 13.54 9.51
N ALA A 272 0.52 13.89 10.71
CA ALA A 272 0.65 12.95 11.80
C ALA A 272 0.51 13.60 13.18
N LEU A 273 0.03 12.81 14.13
CA LEU A 273 -0.03 13.14 15.55
C LEU A 273 1.20 12.55 16.25
N VAL A 274 1.95 13.37 17.00
CA VAL A 274 3.05 12.85 17.82
C VAL A 274 2.47 12.23 19.09
N VAL A 275 2.75 10.96 19.32
CA VAL A 275 2.28 10.21 20.51
C VAL A 275 3.39 9.96 21.52
N ARG A 276 4.65 10.13 21.10
CA ARG A 276 5.83 9.96 21.93
C ARG A 276 6.98 10.78 21.37
N ALA A 277 7.86 11.27 22.23
CA ALA A 277 9.16 11.76 21.78
C ALA A 277 9.99 10.62 21.16
N GLY A 278 10.76 10.91 20.12
CA GLY A 278 11.58 9.89 19.46
C GLY A 278 12.04 10.33 18.07
N ILE A 279 12.42 9.35 17.26
CA ILE A 279 12.92 9.58 15.90
C ILE A 279 12.21 8.60 14.98
N PHE A 280 11.69 9.11 13.87
CA PHE A 280 11.27 8.30 12.74
C PHE A 280 11.98 8.77 11.48
N THR A 281 12.04 7.91 10.47
CA THR A 281 12.71 8.18 9.20
C THR A 281 11.71 8.15 8.06
N ILE A 282 11.75 9.14 7.19
CA ILE A 282 11.09 9.12 5.89
C ILE A 282 12.15 8.69 4.88
N VAL A 283 11.99 7.49 4.34
CA VAL A 283 12.93 6.89 3.38
C VAL A 283 12.62 7.40 1.98
N LEU A 284 13.66 7.81 1.26
CA LEU A 284 13.57 8.33 -0.10
C LEU A 284 14.30 7.40 -1.08
N ASP A 285 13.80 7.30 -2.31
CA ASP A 285 14.58 6.71 -3.40
C ASP A 285 15.53 7.76 -4.00
N SER A 286 16.68 7.94 -3.36
CA SER A 286 17.72 8.88 -3.81
C SER A 286 18.43 8.45 -5.10
N LYS A 287 18.18 7.23 -5.61
CA LYS A 287 18.80 6.72 -6.84
C LYS A 287 17.97 7.02 -8.07
N ARG A 288 16.64 6.95 -7.94
CA ARG A 288 15.71 7.03 -9.07
C ARG A 288 14.75 8.21 -8.98
N MET A 289 14.11 8.41 -7.83
CA MET A 289 12.99 9.36 -7.70
C MET A 289 13.42 10.75 -7.19
N TYR A 290 14.33 10.81 -6.23
CA TYR A 290 14.77 12.03 -5.54
C TYR A 290 16.29 12.19 -5.63
N LYS A 291 16.84 12.16 -6.85
CA LYS A 291 18.29 12.19 -7.10
C LYS A 291 18.98 13.46 -6.58
N GLU A 292 18.26 14.57 -6.62
CA GLU A 292 18.73 15.89 -6.17
C GLU A 292 18.23 16.23 -4.76
N GLY A 293 17.69 15.25 -4.04
CA GLY A 293 17.10 15.44 -2.72
C GLY A 293 15.66 15.99 -2.77
N VAL A 294 15.25 16.61 -1.68
CA VAL A 294 13.92 17.18 -1.50
C VAL A 294 14.00 18.58 -0.90
N PHE A 295 12.99 19.40 -1.17
CA PHE A 295 12.77 20.64 -0.44
C PHE A 295 11.39 20.61 0.23
N PHE A 296 11.28 21.28 1.37
CA PHE A 296 10.01 21.38 2.10
C PHE A 296 9.24 22.61 1.63
N SER A 297 8.15 22.39 0.91
CA SER A 297 7.27 23.46 0.45
C SER A 297 6.33 23.97 1.56
N ASP A 298 6.00 23.12 2.54
CA ASP A 298 5.24 23.54 3.73
C ASP A 298 5.62 22.73 4.98
N ARG A 299 5.52 23.40 6.13
CA ARG A 299 5.74 22.87 7.47
C ARG A 299 4.78 23.55 8.43
N SER A 300 3.74 22.85 8.86
CA SER A 300 2.67 23.45 9.63
C SER A 300 2.18 22.56 10.77
N GLY A 301 1.27 23.10 11.60
CA GLY A 301 0.67 22.42 12.74
C GLY A 301 1.33 22.71 14.11
N PRO A 302 0.63 22.45 15.23
CA PRO A 302 1.10 22.86 16.55
C PRO A 302 2.42 22.20 17.01
N ALA A 303 2.73 21.00 16.53
CA ALA A 303 3.96 20.30 16.91
C ALA A 303 5.22 20.82 16.18
N ILE A 304 5.10 21.62 15.11
CA ILE A 304 6.23 21.90 14.20
C ILE A 304 7.44 22.56 14.88
N LYS A 305 7.21 23.43 15.87
CA LYS A 305 8.29 24.10 16.65
C LYS A 305 9.03 23.14 17.59
N SER A 306 8.45 21.96 17.85
CA SER A 306 8.98 20.92 18.72
C SER A 306 9.56 19.74 17.92
N ILE A 307 9.72 19.90 16.61
CA ILE A 307 10.24 18.89 15.70
C ILE A 307 11.53 19.41 15.05
N GLU A 308 12.55 18.56 15.02
CA GLU A 308 13.81 18.77 14.28
C GLU A 308 13.78 17.88 13.04
N ILE A 309 14.09 18.46 11.87
CA ILE A 309 14.12 17.76 10.58
C ILE A 309 15.53 17.89 10.04
N GLU A 310 16.17 16.76 9.74
CA GLU A 310 17.50 16.72 9.13
C GLU A 310 17.51 15.74 7.96
N GLU A 311 18.27 16.06 6.91
CA GLU A 311 18.61 15.09 5.88
C GLU A 311 19.85 14.30 6.31
N LYS A 312 19.74 12.98 6.26
CA LYS A 312 20.81 12.07 6.67
C LYS A 312 20.79 10.80 5.84
N ASP A 313 21.93 10.46 5.27
CA ASP A 313 22.13 9.26 4.43
C ASP A 313 21.11 9.17 3.28
N GLY A 314 20.76 10.31 2.67
CA GLY A 314 19.78 10.40 1.59
C GLY A 314 18.32 10.21 2.02
N ASN A 315 18.03 10.26 3.32
CA ASN A 315 16.68 10.16 3.89
C ASN A 315 16.39 11.38 4.76
N ILE A 316 15.12 11.55 5.16
CA ILE A 316 14.74 12.60 6.13
C ILE A 316 14.59 11.94 7.50
N GLN A 317 15.34 12.41 8.49
CA GLN A 317 15.11 12.06 9.89
C GLN A 317 14.28 13.15 10.56
N VAL A 318 13.24 12.73 11.27
CA VAL A 318 12.35 13.61 12.00
C VAL A 318 12.41 13.24 13.47
N LYS A 319 12.93 14.16 14.28
CA LYS A 319 13.09 14.01 15.71
C LYS A 319 12.06 14.84 16.46
N THR A 320 11.26 14.20 17.28
CA THR A 320 10.19 14.82 18.05
C THR A 320 10.59 14.97 19.51
N LYS A 321 10.31 16.14 20.10
CA LYS A 321 10.53 16.42 21.53
C LYS A 321 9.31 16.06 22.36
N GLU A 322 9.46 15.95 23.67
CA GLU A 322 8.33 15.73 24.60
C GLU A 322 7.24 16.81 24.46
N SER A 323 7.64 18.05 24.18
CA SER A 323 6.72 19.16 23.92
C SER A 323 5.90 19.03 22.63
N ALA A 324 6.20 18.06 21.77
CA ALA A 324 5.40 17.73 20.59
C ALA A 324 4.28 16.74 20.90
N VAL A 325 4.38 15.97 22.00
CA VAL A 325 3.44 14.89 22.30
C VAL A 325 2.02 15.43 22.49
N GLY A 326 1.05 14.80 21.82
CA GLY A 326 -0.35 15.22 21.80
C GLY A 326 -0.66 16.30 20.76
N HIS A 327 0.33 16.73 19.98
CA HIS A 327 0.16 17.74 18.93
C HIS A 327 0.43 17.17 17.54
N ALA A 328 -0.36 17.63 16.56
CA ALA A 328 -0.20 17.24 15.16
C ALA A 328 0.78 18.16 14.42
N PHE A 329 1.35 17.64 13.33
CA PHE A 329 2.10 18.40 12.35
C PHE A 329 1.72 17.96 10.93
N GLU A 330 2.04 18.82 9.98
CA GLU A 330 1.97 18.52 8.56
C GLU A 330 3.31 18.90 7.90
N LEU A 331 3.82 18.00 7.06
CA LEU A 331 4.99 18.20 6.22
C LEU A 331 4.58 18.02 4.77
N ILE A 332 4.93 18.99 3.93
CA ILE A 332 4.82 18.88 2.47
C ILE A 332 6.20 19.08 1.88
N PHE A 333 6.67 18.11 1.11
CA PHE A 333 7.97 18.18 0.43
C PHE A 333 7.88 17.65 -1.00
N ARG A 334 8.79 18.13 -1.85
CA ARG A 334 8.84 17.83 -3.29
C ARG A 334 10.28 17.54 -3.71
N ALA A 335 10.46 16.98 -4.91
CA ALA A 335 11.80 16.79 -5.48
C ALA A 335 12.42 18.13 -5.89
N CYS A 336 13.71 18.35 -5.60
CA CYS A 336 14.42 19.61 -5.91
C CYS A 336 14.44 19.97 -7.39
N ASP A 337 14.46 18.98 -8.28
CA ASP A 337 14.40 19.18 -9.73
C ASP A 337 13.05 19.75 -10.22
N GLN A 338 12.04 19.89 -9.34
CA GLN A 338 10.79 20.60 -9.61
C GLN A 338 10.83 22.07 -9.17
N GLU A 339 11.72 22.46 -8.26
CA GLU A 339 11.85 23.86 -7.81
C GLU A 339 12.33 24.76 -8.95
N VAL A 340 13.29 24.26 -9.73
CA VAL A 340 13.88 24.98 -10.88
C VAL A 340 12.84 25.21 -11.99
N ALA A 341 11.93 24.26 -12.20
CA ALA A 341 10.90 24.34 -13.24
C ALA A 341 9.81 25.40 -12.95
N GLU A 342 9.54 25.73 -11.68
CA GLU A 342 8.60 26.82 -11.32
C GLU A 342 9.24 28.22 -11.48
N VAL A 343 10.58 28.33 -11.40
CA VAL A 343 11.30 29.60 -11.57
C VAL A 343 11.55 29.93 -13.05
N ASP A 344 11.69 28.91 -13.90
CA ASP A 344 11.96 29.05 -15.34
C ASP A 344 10.70 29.16 -16.22
N GLN A 345 9.49 29.19 -15.64
CA GLN A 345 8.30 29.58 -16.41
C GLN A 345 8.32 31.09 -16.66
N PRO A 346 8.39 31.55 -17.94
CA PRO A 346 8.16 32.95 -18.24
C PRO A 346 6.77 33.31 -17.72
N ASP A 347 6.70 34.43 -16.98
CA ASP A 347 5.44 35.08 -16.63
C ASP A 347 4.77 35.54 -17.93
N ASP A 348 4.11 34.64 -18.66
CA ASP A 348 3.30 34.92 -19.86
C ASP A 348 2.06 35.79 -19.52
N THR A 349 1.97 36.32 -18.29
CA THR A 349 0.97 37.31 -17.89
C THR A 349 1.51 38.72 -17.70
N LYS A 350 2.75 39.01 -18.12
CA LYS A 350 3.24 40.39 -18.24
C LYS A 350 3.81 40.68 -19.63
N ASP A 351 3.17 41.65 -20.27
CA ASP A 351 3.49 42.30 -21.55
C ASP A 351 2.97 41.57 -22.81
N TRP A 352 1.73 41.83 -23.23
CA TRP A 352 1.31 42.90 -24.17
C TRP A 352 -0.21 43.12 -24.13
#